data_AF-A0A7C3ESY8-F1
#
_entry.id   AF-A0A7C3ESY8-F1
#
_cell.length_a   1.000
_cell.length_b   1.000
_cell.length_c   1.000
_cell.angle_alpha   90.00
_cell.angle_beta   90.00
_cell.angle_gamma   90.00
#
_symmetry.space_group_name_H-M   'P 1'
#
loop_
_entity.id
_entity.type
_entity.pdbx_description
1 polymer ?
#
loop_
_entity_poly.entity_id
_entity_poly.type
_entity_poly.pdbx_seq_one_letter_code
_entity_poly.pdbx_strand_id
1 'polypeptide(L)' 'MNIQSQKLKLIKRIIEIKDKEKINQVSNILKEVINTSEPGKIRKRGIAKGFFTYVSEDFDEPLEEFKDYMP' A
#
# COMPACT_ATOMS: atom_id res chain seq x y z
N MET A 1 -6.20 17.06 -17.04
CA MET A 1 -5.04 17.44 -16.20
C MET A 1 -3.96 16.40 -16.38
N ASN A 2 -2.76 16.78 -16.86
CA ASN A 2 -1.67 15.82 -17.08
C ASN A 2 -0.97 15.50 -15.74
N ILE A 3 -1.03 14.23 -15.33
CA ILE A 3 -0.47 13.73 -14.07
C ILE A 3 1.03 13.99 -13.97
N GLN A 4 1.77 13.90 -15.07
CA GLN A 4 3.22 14.16 -15.08
C GLN A 4 3.54 15.63 -14.78
N SER A 5 2.72 16.55 -15.32
CA SER A 5 2.85 17.99 -15.05
C SER A 5 2.59 18.32 -13.58
N GLN A 6 1.61 17.65 -12.97
CA GLN A 6 1.30 17.83 -11.55
C GLN A 6 2.45 17.33 -10.65
N LYS A 7 3.02 16.15 -10.96
CA LYS A 7 4.17 15.61 -10.23
C LYS A 7 5.37 16.56 -10.28
N LEU A 8 5.72 17.06 -11.45
CA LEU A 8 6.83 18.01 -11.62
C LEU A 8 6.61 19.31 -10.86
N LYS A 9 5.39 19.85 -10.87
CA LYS A 9 5.03 21.06 -10.12
C LYS A 9 5.18 20.85 -8.62
N LEU A 10 4.82 19.67 -8.12
CA LEU A 10 4.93 19.33 -6.70
C LEU A 10 6.41 19.20 -6.27
N ILE A 11 7.24 18.53 -7.07
CA ILE A 11 8.68 18.38 -6.81
C ILE A 11 9.36 19.75 -6.70
N LYS A 12 9.11 20.65 -7.67
CA LYS A 12 9.68 22.01 -7.64
C LYS A 12 9.30 22.76 -6.35
N ARG A 13 8.04 22.64 -5.94
CA ARG A 13 7.54 23.30 -4.74
C ARG A 13 8.15 22.75 -3.44
N ILE A 14 8.49 21.46 -3.40
CA ILE A 14 9.19 20.86 -2.25
C ILE A 14 10.63 21.37 -2.17
N ILE A 15 11.33 21.51 -3.31
CA ILE A 15 12.72 22.00 -3.37
C ILE A 15 12.83 23.45 -2.87
N GLU A 16 11.80 24.27 -3.10
CA GLU A 16 11.77 25.68 -2.67
C GLU A 16 11.57 25.85 -1.15
N ILE A 17 11.18 24.79 -0.42
CA ILE A 17 11.01 24.85 1.04
C ILE A 17 12.39 24.86 1.70
N LYS A 18 12.75 25.99 2.31
CA LYS A 18 13.98 26.14 3.10
C LYS A 18 13.81 25.86 4.60
N ASP A 19 12.57 25.72 5.03
CA ASP A 19 12.17 25.55 6.43
C ASP A 19 12.37 24.09 6.87
N LYS A 20 13.38 23.85 7.71
CA LYS A 20 13.76 22.50 8.18
C LYS A 20 12.67 21.83 8.99
N GLU A 21 11.89 22.58 9.77
CA GLU A 21 10.84 22.00 10.61
C GLU A 21 9.70 21.45 9.74
N LYS A 22 9.30 22.19 8.70
CA LYS A 22 8.29 21.74 7.74
C LYS A 22 8.75 20.53 6.94
N ILE A 23 10.03 20.45 6.57
CA ILE A 23 10.59 19.27 5.89
C ILE A 23 10.48 18.03 6.79
N ASN A 24 10.80 18.19 8.08
CA ASN A 24 10.70 17.09 9.05
C ASN A 24 9.25 16.64 9.25
N GLN A 25 8.29 17.56 9.34
CA GLN A 25 6.87 17.24 9.42
C GLN A 25 6.39 16.46 8.19
N VAL A 26 6.75 16.91 6.98
CA VAL A 26 6.40 16.22 5.73
C VAL A 26 7.04 14.82 5.68
N SER A 27 8.29 14.68 6.10
CA SER A 27 8.98 13.39 6.18
C SER A 27 8.27 12.41 7.12
N ASN A 28 7.81 12.88 8.28
CA ASN A 28 7.10 12.06 9.24
C ASN A 28 5.73 11.60 8.70
N ILE A 29 4.96 12.51 8.09
CA ILE A 29 3.68 12.17 7.45
C ILE A 29 3.89 11.13 6.34
N LEU A 30 4.93 11.28 5.51
CA LEU A 30 5.23 10.32 4.45
C LEU A 30 5.60 8.93 5.01
N LYS A 31 6.36 8.87 6.11
CA LYS A 31 6.68 7.62 6.79
C LYS A 31 5.43 6.94 7.35
N GLU A 32 4.52 7.70 7.95
CA GLU A 32 3.25 7.16 8.45
C GLU A 32 2.40 6.60 7.29
N VAL A 33 2.33 7.30 6.15
CA VAL A 33 1.60 6.82 4.96
C VAL A 33 2.22 5.54 4.37
N ILE A 34 3.55 5.44 4.33
CA ILE A 34 4.26 4.24 3.84
C ILE A 34 4.06 3.05 4.80
N ASN A 35 4.03 3.30 6.11
CA ASN A 35 3.84 2.26 7.13
C ASN A 35 2.37 1.86 7.29
N THR A 36 1.41 2.71 6.88
CA THR A 36 -0.04 2.43 6.92
C THR A 36 -0.58 1.91 5.60
N SER A 37 0.22 1.86 4.52
CA SER A 37 -0.15 1.07 3.35
C SER A 37 -0.06 -0.41 3.73
N GLU A 38 -1.15 -0.96 4.24
CA GLU A 38 -1.33 -2.40 4.44
C GLU A 38 -0.84 -3.16 3.20
N PRO A 39 -0.16 -4.32 3.37
CA PRO A 39 0.28 -5.13 2.25
C PRO A 39 -0.91 -5.34 1.30
N GLY A 40 -0.66 -5.02 0.02
CA GLY A 40 -1.67 -4.66 -0.97
C GLY A 40 -3.02 -5.33 -0.77
N LYS A 41 -4.04 -4.53 -0.42
CA LYS A 41 -5.43 -4.98 -0.31
C LYS A 41 -5.84 -5.68 -1.60
N ILE A 42 -5.84 -7.02 -1.58
CA ILE A 42 -6.25 -7.88 -2.69
C ILE A 42 -7.63 -7.39 -3.16
N ARG A 43 -7.81 -7.15 -4.45
CA ARG A 43 -9.05 -6.58 -4.99
C ARG A 43 -10.20 -7.59 -4.81
N LYS A 44 -11.05 -7.38 -3.80
CA LYS A 44 -12.15 -8.27 -3.41
C LYS A 44 -13.46 -8.01 -4.19
N ARG A 45 -13.50 -8.19 -5.52
CA ARG A 45 -14.78 -8.29 -6.27
C ARG A 45 -15.12 -9.77 -6.50
N GLY A 46 -16.23 -10.23 -5.94
CA GLY A 46 -16.72 -11.61 -6.10
C GLY A 46 -18.07 -11.81 -5.40
N ILE A 47 -18.83 -12.81 -5.85
CA ILE A 47 -20.18 -13.15 -5.35
C ILE A 47 -20.20 -13.65 -3.90
N ALA A 48 -19.06 -14.12 -3.39
CA ALA A 48 -18.93 -14.64 -2.03
C ALA A 48 -18.70 -13.56 -0.95
N LYS A 49 -18.68 -12.28 -1.34
CA LYS A 49 -18.43 -11.14 -0.42
C LYS A 49 -19.56 -11.04 0.61
N GLY A 50 -19.24 -11.30 1.89
CA GLY A 50 -20.18 -11.24 3.01
C GLY A 50 -20.87 -12.57 3.33
N PHE A 51 -20.61 -13.62 2.55
CA PHE A 51 -21.11 -14.96 2.84
C PHE A 51 -20.17 -15.73 3.78
N PHE A 52 -18.86 -15.61 3.55
CA PHE A 52 -17.84 -16.13 4.46
C PHE A 52 -17.34 -14.98 5.35
N THR A 53 -17.71 -15.02 6.63
CA THR A 53 -17.35 -14.01 7.63
C THR A 53 -15.99 -14.27 8.27
N TYR A 54 -15.50 -15.51 8.18
CA TYR A 54 -14.21 -15.92 8.70
C TYR A 54 -13.51 -16.85 7.70
N VAL A 55 -12.25 -16.54 7.43
CA VAL A 55 -11.32 -17.37 6.64
C VAL A 55 -10.03 -17.38 7.45
N SER A 56 -9.46 -18.56 7.64
CA SER A 56 -8.19 -18.72 8.35
C SER A 56 -7.04 -18.08 7.57
N GLU A 57 -6.00 -17.62 8.27
CA GLU A 57 -4.86 -16.91 7.67
C GLU A 57 -4.03 -17.80 6.73
N ASP A 58 -4.08 -19.12 6.94
CA ASP A 58 -3.39 -20.18 6.18
C ASP A 58 -4.25 -20.79 5.06
N PHE A 59 -5.41 -20.23 4.73
CA PHE A 59 -6.32 -20.82 3.73
C PHE A 59 -5.68 -21.01 2.34
N ASP A 60 -4.80 -20.08 1.94
CA ASP A 60 -4.08 -20.15 0.67
C ASP A 60 -2.77 -20.96 0.78
N GLU A 61 -2.39 -21.45 1.97
CA GLU A 61 -1.20 -22.26 2.14
C GLU A 61 -1.41 -23.68 1.59
N PRO A 62 -0.41 -24.26 0.90
CA PRO A 62 -0.48 -25.63 0.47
C PRO A 62 -0.50 -26.58 1.67
N LEU A 63 -1.42 -27.54 1.62
CA LEU A 63 -1.37 -28.71 2.50
C LEU A 63 0.01 -29.38 2.40
N GLU A 64 0.49 -29.95 3.51
CA GLU A 64 1.87 -30.47 3.57
C GLU A 64 2.20 -31.47 2.46
N GLU A 65 1.26 -32.33 2.11
CA GLU A 65 1.39 -33.33 1.04
C GLU A 65 1.43 -32.72 -0.37
N PHE A 66 0.99 -31.48 -0.51
CA PHE A 66 0.92 -30.75 -1.79
C PHE A 66 1.99 -29.66 -1.91
N LYS A 67 2.82 -29.44 -0.87
CA LYS A 67 3.93 -28.48 -0.89
C LYS A 67 4.89 -28.74 -2.06
N ASP A 68 5.18 -30.01 -2.35
CA ASP A 68 6.08 -30.41 -3.43
C ASP A 68 5.50 -30.16 -4.84
N TYR A 69 4.18 -29.94 -4.94
CA TYR A 69 3.46 -29.76 -6.21
C TYR A 69 3.01 -28.31 -6.45
N MET A 70 3.13 -27.44 -5.44
CA MET A 70 2.90 -26.00 -5.54
C MET A 70 4.25 -25.26 -5.47
N PRO A 71 4.96 -25.12 -6.61
CA PRO A 71 6.24 -24.38 -6.69
C PRO A 71 6.07 -22.87 -6.48
#